data_AF-A0A7S2Y2T5-F1
#
_entry.id   AF-A0A7S2Y2T5-F1
#
_cell.length_a   1.000
_cell.length_b   1.000
_cell.length_c   1.000
_cell.angle_alpha   90.00
_cell.angle_beta   90.00
_cell.angle_gamma   90.00
#
_symmetry.space_group_name_H-M   'P 1'
#
loop_
_entity.id
_entity.type
_entity.pdbx_description
1 polymer ?
#
loop_
_entity_poly.entity_id
_entity_poly.type
_entity_poly.pdbx_seq_one_letter_code
_entity_poly.pdbx_strand_id
1 'polypeptide(L)'
;WQFIVKFVSASSVQDKLFFIISSTYDLSTGDSPVVLRNLKHFTPHMQRQEAELFYKMYTTTKVFENWDHYMRNLFNLACLPDDRYHVGMIIEGLKLLFDLSKSPRSSARSSARSRPLDELSAVNELRGEWFILNLQRCFGLGMRNEFDAFALKHHIAAVIDPNTDVDLSTDITVAPLFRAGILNSQGQFSCRGALWYFNRKCFANRAAIGPDSLDDLVVESVKLMSAKRFRDALNDGFPKEATFQHAFNETMCMLLPLHNYVIPEFNTFCIDSNGDPVHGELDFYINGSYQWCLELLRKGHKIGEHLSRFDPKIGKYREAKPKEYLVVDCRGPKERSVKIDEARCTIYFADDFTSCVCKMRNQKEITISLQP
;
A
#
# COMPACT_ATOMS: atom_id res chain seq x y z
N TRP A 1 -12.74 -13.90 -15.83
CA TRP A 1 -14.04 -14.28 -16.42
C TRP A 1 -14.12 -15.73 -16.84
N GLN A 2 -13.46 -16.15 -17.91
CA GLN A 2 -13.61 -17.51 -18.43
C GLN A 2 -13.35 -18.61 -17.39
N PHE A 3 -12.41 -18.41 -16.45
CA PHE A 3 -12.14 -19.38 -15.40
C PHE A 3 -13.30 -19.51 -14.38
N ILE A 4 -13.92 -18.39 -13.97
CA ILE A 4 -15.04 -18.37 -13.01
C ILE A 4 -16.25 -19.03 -13.65
N VAL A 5 -16.57 -18.66 -14.90
CA VAL A 5 -17.69 -19.25 -15.64
C VAL A 5 -17.49 -20.75 -15.80
N LYS A 6 -16.32 -21.18 -16.28
CA LYS A 6 -15.99 -22.62 -16.41
C LYS A 6 -16.10 -23.38 -15.09
N PHE A 7 -15.68 -22.76 -13.99
CA PHE A 7 -15.76 -23.36 -12.68
C PHE A 7 -17.22 -23.54 -12.22
N VAL A 8 -18.04 -22.49 -12.36
CA VAL A 8 -19.46 -22.54 -12.02
C VAL A 8 -20.22 -23.56 -12.86
N SER A 9 -20.00 -23.57 -14.18
CA SER A 9 -20.63 -24.51 -15.11
C SER A 9 -20.32 -25.98 -14.80
N ALA A 10 -19.24 -26.26 -14.07
CA ALA A 10 -18.82 -27.61 -13.68
C ALA A 10 -19.31 -28.01 -12.27
N SER A 11 -19.96 -27.10 -11.53
CA SER A 11 -20.40 -27.31 -10.14
C SER A 11 -21.92 -27.42 -10.03
N SER A 12 -22.43 -28.20 -9.07
CA SER A 12 -23.87 -28.47 -8.85
C SER A 12 -24.68 -27.28 -8.28
N VAL A 13 -24.29 -26.04 -8.61
CA VAL A 13 -24.77 -24.78 -8.01
C VAL A 13 -25.77 -24.06 -8.93
N GLN A 14 -26.29 -24.76 -9.95
CA GLN A 14 -27.05 -24.21 -11.08
C GLN A 14 -28.29 -23.37 -10.68
N ASP A 15 -28.91 -23.68 -9.53
CA ASP A 15 -30.14 -23.02 -9.06
C ASP A 15 -29.93 -22.03 -7.90
N LYS A 16 -28.67 -21.72 -7.53
CA LYS A 16 -28.33 -20.79 -6.43
C LYS A 16 -27.60 -19.53 -6.93
N LEU A 17 -27.63 -19.27 -8.23
CA LEU A 17 -26.67 -18.39 -8.88
C LEU A 17 -27.13 -16.92 -8.97
N PHE A 18 -26.39 -16.03 -8.32
CA PHE A 18 -26.42 -14.60 -8.59
C PHE A 18 -25.32 -14.26 -9.60
N PHE A 19 -25.68 -13.67 -10.74
CA PHE A 19 -24.71 -13.20 -11.73
C PHE A 19 -24.17 -11.84 -11.32
N ILE A 20 -22.90 -11.77 -10.91
CA ILE A 20 -22.16 -10.50 -10.86
C ILE A 20 -21.47 -10.32 -12.22
N ILE A 21 -22.08 -9.53 -13.11
CA ILE A 21 -21.38 -9.01 -14.28
C ILE A 21 -20.56 -7.82 -13.79
N SER A 22 -19.30 -8.06 -13.41
CA SER A 22 -18.36 -6.95 -13.20
C SER A 22 -17.72 -6.62 -14.54
N SER A 23 -18.25 -5.60 -15.19
CA SER A 23 -17.50 -4.88 -16.20
C SER A 23 -16.56 -3.91 -15.47
N THR A 24 -15.30 -3.85 -15.88
CA THR A 24 -14.36 -2.83 -15.38
C THR A 24 -14.62 -1.44 -15.99
N TYR A 25 -15.67 -1.30 -16.81
CA TYR A 25 -16.07 -0.03 -17.42
C TYR A 25 -17.59 0.13 -17.36
N ASP A 26 -18.05 1.04 -16.49
CA ASP A 26 -18.15 2.44 -16.91
C ASP A 26 -18.09 3.40 -15.72
N LEU A 27 -17.01 4.18 -15.64
CA LEU A 27 -16.79 5.22 -14.62
C LEU A 27 -17.23 6.60 -15.14
N SER A 28 -18.35 6.58 -15.87
CA SER A 28 -19.15 7.64 -16.56
C SER A 28 -18.67 8.15 -17.93
N THR A 29 -17.79 7.39 -18.57
CA THR A 29 -17.26 7.44 -19.95
C THR A 29 -16.43 8.66 -20.38
N GLY A 30 -15.22 8.36 -20.90
CA GLY A 30 -14.57 9.08 -22.00
C GLY A 30 -14.40 8.19 -23.25
N ASP A 31 -14.05 6.90 -23.09
CA ASP A 31 -13.86 5.97 -24.23
C ASP A 31 -14.70 4.66 -24.13
N SER A 32 -15.62 4.52 -23.17
CA SER A 32 -16.52 3.34 -23.09
C SER A 32 -17.87 3.67 -23.75
N PRO A 33 -18.41 2.82 -24.65
CA PRO A 33 -19.71 3.07 -25.28
C PRO A 33 -20.91 2.64 -24.42
N VAL A 34 -20.68 2.10 -23.22
CA VAL A 34 -21.73 1.49 -22.38
C VAL A 34 -21.82 2.24 -21.06
N VAL A 35 -23.03 2.63 -20.65
CA VAL A 35 -23.33 3.25 -19.34
C VAL A 35 -24.07 2.25 -18.45
N LEU A 36 -23.38 1.75 -17.42
CA LEU A 36 -23.91 0.69 -16.55
C LEU A 36 -24.72 1.21 -15.36
N ARG A 37 -24.50 2.46 -14.94
CA ARG A 37 -25.17 3.06 -13.76
C ARG A 37 -26.69 3.09 -13.84
N ASN A 38 -27.24 3.01 -15.05
CA ASN A 38 -28.69 3.04 -15.30
C ASN A 38 -29.34 1.66 -15.20
N LEU A 39 -28.57 0.60 -14.99
CA LEU A 39 -29.12 -0.75 -14.83
C LEU A 39 -29.78 -0.89 -13.45
N LYS A 40 -30.97 -1.50 -13.42
CA LYS A 40 -31.79 -1.71 -12.20
C LYS A 40 -31.03 -2.38 -11.05
N HIS A 41 -30.03 -3.20 -11.37
CA HIS A 41 -29.24 -3.97 -10.42
C HIS A 41 -27.75 -3.61 -10.51
N PHE A 42 -27.44 -2.33 -10.71
CA PHE A 42 -26.07 -1.85 -10.68
C PHE A 42 -25.62 -1.60 -9.24
N THR A 43 -24.51 -2.22 -8.85
CA THR A 43 -23.80 -1.87 -7.62
C THR A 43 -22.30 -1.91 -7.93
N PRO A 44 -21.57 -0.78 -7.79
CA PRO A 44 -20.17 -0.71 -8.21
C PRO A 44 -19.21 -1.51 -7.29
N HIS A 45 -19.67 -1.85 -6.09
CA HIS A 45 -18.88 -2.42 -5.00
C HIS A 45 -19.66 -3.54 -4.31
N MET A 46 -18.94 -4.50 -3.70
CA MET A 46 -19.55 -5.58 -2.93
C MET A 46 -19.76 -5.16 -1.48
N GLN A 47 -20.88 -5.53 -0.90
CA GLN A 47 -21.03 -5.56 0.55
C GLN A 47 -20.14 -6.67 1.15
N ARG A 48 -19.81 -6.56 2.44
CA ARG A 48 -19.00 -7.57 3.14
C ARG A 48 -19.53 -8.99 2.96
N GLN A 49 -20.82 -9.21 3.20
CA GLN A 49 -21.45 -10.52 3.09
C GLN A 49 -21.37 -11.08 1.67
N GLU A 50 -21.47 -10.22 0.65
CA GLU A 50 -21.34 -10.60 -0.76
C GLU A 50 -19.90 -10.99 -1.09
N ALA A 51 -18.91 -10.23 -0.61
CA ALA A 51 -17.50 -10.54 -0.78
C ALA A 51 -17.12 -11.87 -0.09
N GLU A 52 -17.57 -12.09 1.16
CA GLU A 52 -17.34 -13.33 1.91
C GLU A 52 -17.98 -14.54 1.21
N LEU A 53 -19.23 -14.38 0.74
CA LEU A 53 -19.92 -15.43 -0.01
C LEU A 53 -19.19 -15.73 -1.32
N PHE A 54 -18.77 -14.71 -2.06
CA PHE A 54 -18.04 -14.86 -3.32
C PHE A 54 -16.68 -15.55 -3.12
N TYR A 55 -15.95 -15.20 -2.06
CA TYR A 55 -14.72 -15.88 -1.67
C TYR A 55 -14.98 -17.36 -1.38
N LYS A 56 -15.94 -17.68 -0.51
CA LYS A 56 -16.31 -19.05 -0.14
C LYS A 56 -16.74 -19.89 -1.35
N MET A 57 -17.59 -19.34 -2.22
CA MET A 57 -17.99 -20.02 -3.46
C MET A 57 -16.78 -20.46 -4.30
N TYR A 58 -15.72 -19.66 -4.31
CA TYR A 58 -14.51 -19.97 -5.04
C TYR A 58 -13.60 -20.98 -4.31
N THR A 59 -13.52 -20.88 -2.98
CA THR A 59 -12.57 -21.66 -2.18
C THR A 59 -13.12 -22.98 -1.64
N THR A 60 -14.42 -23.15 -1.43
CA THR A 60 -15.05 -24.38 -0.87
C THR A 60 -14.79 -25.63 -1.74
N THR A 61 -14.54 -25.47 -3.04
CA THR A 61 -14.18 -26.60 -3.91
C THR A 61 -12.68 -26.89 -3.97
N LYS A 62 -11.89 -26.16 -3.16
CA LYS A 62 -10.44 -26.15 -3.18
C LYS A 62 -9.91 -26.37 -1.76
N VAL A 63 -8.61 -26.59 -1.67
CA VAL A 63 -7.86 -26.69 -0.41
C VAL A 63 -7.74 -25.35 0.35
N PHE A 64 -8.45 -24.31 -0.07
CA PHE A 64 -8.31 -22.93 0.44
C PHE A 64 -9.47 -22.50 1.34
N GLU A 65 -10.42 -23.38 1.65
CA GLU A 65 -11.62 -23.02 2.41
C GLU A 65 -11.30 -22.42 3.79
N ASN A 66 -10.24 -22.91 4.44
CA ASN A 66 -9.80 -22.46 5.76
C ASN A 66 -8.72 -21.37 5.70
N TRP A 67 -8.54 -20.71 4.56
CA TRP A 67 -7.52 -19.66 4.39
C TRP A 67 -8.05 -18.28 4.82
N ASP A 68 -8.44 -18.18 6.09
CA ASP A 68 -8.97 -16.96 6.70
C ASP A 68 -7.95 -15.82 6.75
N HIS A 69 -6.66 -16.13 6.84
CA HIS A 69 -5.62 -15.12 6.82
C HIS A 69 -5.47 -14.51 5.42
N TYR A 70 -5.54 -15.31 4.37
CA TYR A 70 -5.56 -14.83 3.00
C TYR A 70 -6.80 -13.98 2.71
N MET A 71 -7.98 -14.49 3.08
CA MET A 71 -9.23 -13.75 2.90
C MET A 71 -9.17 -12.38 3.56
N ARG A 72 -8.74 -12.30 4.84
CA ARG A 72 -8.62 -11.04 5.57
C ARG A 72 -7.63 -10.07 4.91
N ASN A 73 -6.46 -10.55 4.47
CA ASN A 73 -5.50 -9.69 3.77
C ASN A 73 -6.08 -9.15 2.46
N LEU A 74 -6.70 -10.00 1.64
CA LEU A 74 -7.35 -9.59 0.40
C LEU A 74 -8.45 -8.54 0.66
N PHE A 75 -9.26 -8.75 1.70
CA PHE A 75 -10.36 -7.87 2.03
C PHE A 75 -9.86 -6.52 2.52
N ASN A 76 -8.81 -6.49 3.34
CA ASN A 76 -8.17 -5.24 3.75
C ASN A 76 -7.59 -4.47 2.56
N LEU A 77 -7.10 -5.15 1.51
CA LEU A 77 -6.62 -4.49 0.30
C LEU A 77 -7.75 -3.91 -0.55
N ALA A 78 -8.92 -4.55 -0.52
CA ALA A 78 -10.09 -4.19 -1.32
C ALA A 78 -11.07 -3.26 -0.61
N CYS A 79 -10.96 -3.09 0.72
CA CYS A 79 -11.90 -2.33 1.54
C CYS A 79 -11.92 -0.86 1.15
N LEU A 80 -13.13 -0.33 0.97
CA LEU A 80 -13.43 1.06 0.71
C LEU A 80 -13.74 1.77 2.05
N PRO A 81 -13.74 3.12 2.10
CA PRO A 81 -14.04 3.86 3.34
C PRO A 81 -15.44 3.66 3.92
N ASP A 82 -16.38 3.11 3.15
CA ASP A 82 -17.75 2.86 3.56
C ASP A 82 -18.05 1.37 3.83
N ASP A 83 -17.02 0.60 4.21
CA ASP A 83 -17.07 -0.84 4.51
C ASP A 83 -17.56 -1.73 3.35
N ARG A 84 -17.59 -1.20 2.12
CA ARG A 84 -17.77 -1.98 0.89
C ARG A 84 -16.41 -2.40 0.32
N TYR A 85 -16.42 -3.26 -0.69
CA TYR A 85 -15.22 -3.84 -1.28
C TYR A 85 -15.13 -3.61 -2.79
N HIS A 86 -13.93 -3.25 -3.24
CA HIS A 86 -13.63 -3.10 -4.66
C HIS A 86 -13.67 -4.45 -5.38
N VAL A 87 -14.70 -4.66 -6.22
CA VAL A 87 -14.98 -5.94 -6.90
C VAL A 87 -13.76 -6.45 -7.69
N GLY A 88 -13.09 -5.57 -8.43
CA GLY A 88 -11.91 -5.93 -9.23
C GLY A 88 -10.76 -6.47 -8.37
N MET A 89 -10.58 -5.93 -7.15
CA MET A 89 -9.52 -6.35 -6.24
C MET A 89 -9.79 -7.76 -5.72
N ILE A 90 -11.03 -8.03 -5.29
CA ILE A 90 -11.45 -9.35 -4.84
C ILE A 90 -11.25 -10.39 -5.95
N ILE A 91 -11.68 -10.07 -7.17
CA ILE A 91 -11.52 -10.96 -8.33
C ILE A 91 -10.04 -11.24 -8.63
N GLU A 92 -9.18 -10.22 -8.62
CA GLU A 92 -7.76 -10.41 -8.92
C GLU A 92 -7.06 -11.22 -7.81
N GLY A 93 -7.46 -11.04 -6.55
CA GLY A 93 -6.98 -11.87 -5.44
C GLY A 93 -7.40 -13.34 -5.55
N LEU A 94 -8.62 -13.62 -5.99
CA LEU A 94 -9.07 -15.00 -6.24
C LEU A 94 -8.35 -15.61 -7.47
N LYS A 95 -8.11 -14.80 -8.51
CA LYS A 95 -7.35 -15.21 -9.69
C LYS A 95 -5.89 -15.54 -9.33
N LEU A 96 -5.26 -14.77 -8.45
CA LEU A 96 -3.93 -15.10 -7.93
C LEU A 96 -3.90 -16.50 -7.31
N LEU A 97 -4.83 -16.81 -6.40
CA LEU A 97 -4.92 -18.15 -5.80
C LEU A 97 -5.05 -19.25 -6.85
N PHE A 98 -5.88 -19.02 -7.87
CA PHE A 98 -6.05 -19.97 -8.96
C PHE A 98 -4.76 -20.22 -9.72
N ASP A 99 -4.07 -19.15 -10.10
CA ASP A 99 -2.84 -19.22 -10.89
C ASP A 99 -1.71 -19.87 -10.08
N LEU A 100 -1.62 -19.59 -8.77
CA LEU A 100 -0.72 -20.28 -7.84
C LEU A 100 -1.07 -21.76 -7.66
N SER A 101 -2.36 -22.12 -7.65
CA SER A 101 -2.82 -23.51 -7.54
C SER A 101 -2.53 -24.35 -8.79
N LYS A 102 -2.48 -23.68 -9.95
CA LYS A 102 -2.34 -24.31 -11.26
C LYS A 102 -0.91 -24.40 -11.73
N SER A 103 -0.06 -23.45 -11.36
CA SER A 103 1.32 -23.41 -11.85
C SER A 103 2.07 -24.62 -11.28
N PRO A 104 2.41 -25.65 -12.11
CA PRO A 104 3.48 -26.54 -11.72
C PRO A 104 4.70 -25.63 -11.58
N ARG A 105 5.38 -25.60 -10.43
CA ARG A 105 6.50 -24.67 -10.15
C ARG A 105 7.65 -24.86 -11.15
N SER A 106 7.50 -24.34 -12.37
CA SER A 106 8.31 -24.65 -13.54
C SER A 106 9.12 -23.46 -14.03
N SER A 107 9.51 -22.55 -13.12
CA SER A 107 10.49 -21.51 -13.41
C SER A 107 11.71 -21.68 -12.51
N ALA A 108 12.61 -22.56 -12.95
CA ALA A 108 14.08 -22.45 -12.97
C ALA A 108 14.87 -21.82 -11.79
N ARG A 109 14.32 -21.58 -10.59
CA ARG A 109 15.06 -20.88 -9.51
C ARG A 109 15.13 -21.56 -8.13
N SER A 110 14.58 -22.74 -7.92
CA SER A 110 15.06 -23.55 -6.78
C SER A 110 14.73 -25.03 -6.91
N SER A 111 15.66 -25.86 -6.46
CA SER A 111 15.54 -27.29 -6.22
C SER A 111 14.47 -27.69 -5.18
N ALA A 112 13.66 -26.73 -4.69
CA ALA A 112 12.53 -26.98 -3.79
C ALA A 112 11.31 -27.49 -4.57
N ARG A 113 11.44 -28.71 -5.11
CA ARG A 113 10.32 -29.48 -5.67
C ARG A 113 9.20 -29.63 -4.62
N SER A 114 7.96 -29.39 -5.06
CA SER A 114 6.69 -29.91 -4.52
C SER A 114 6.27 -29.60 -3.08
N ARG A 115 6.66 -28.47 -2.47
CA ARG A 115 5.90 -28.06 -1.27
C ARG A 115 4.50 -27.61 -1.71
N PRO A 116 3.41 -28.12 -1.08
CA PRO A 116 2.07 -27.58 -1.28
C PRO A 116 2.08 -26.07 -1.12
N LEU A 117 1.24 -25.36 -1.89
CA LEU A 117 1.03 -23.93 -1.64
C LEU A 117 0.43 -23.81 -0.23
N ASP A 118 1.15 -23.17 0.68
CA ASP A 118 0.65 -22.80 1.99
C ASP A 118 0.07 -21.38 1.96
N GLU A 119 -0.82 -21.11 2.91
CA GLU A 119 -1.54 -19.85 2.99
C GLU A 119 -0.60 -18.64 3.14
N LEU A 120 0.45 -18.77 3.96
CA LEU A 120 1.38 -17.68 4.21
C LEU A 120 2.14 -17.30 2.94
N SER A 121 2.59 -18.30 2.16
CA SER A 121 3.16 -18.08 0.83
C SER A 121 2.18 -17.33 -0.09
N ALA A 122 0.90 -17.71 -0.12
CA ALA A 122 -0.10 -17.01 -0.92
C ALA A 122 -0.35 -15.56 -0.46
N VAL A 123 -0.35 -15.30 0.86
CA VAL A 123 -0.44 -13.93 1.40
C VAL A 123 0.77 -13.09 1.00
N ASN A 124 1.96 -13.68 0.94
CA ASN A 124 3.14 -12.97 0.43
C ASN A 124 3.01 -12.63 -1.06
N GLU A 125 2.39 -13.49 -1.86
CA GLU A 125 2.13 -13.21 -3.28
C GLU A 125 1.11 -12.08 -3.50
N LEU A 126 0.16 -11.85 -2.58
CA LEU A 126 -0.71 -10.65 -2.61
C LEU A 126 0.09 -9.35 -2.49
N ARG A 127 1.32 -9.41 -1.98
CA ARG A 127 2.25 -8.27 -1.83
C ARG A 127 3.34 -8.28 -2.91
N GLY A 128 3.29 -9.28 -3.79
CA GLY A 128 4.28 -9.52 -4.82
C GLY A 128 4.10 -8.62 -6.04
N GLU A 129 5.18 -8.48 -6.81
CA GLU A 129 5.19 -7.73 -8.06
C GLU A 129 4.08 -8.18 -9.02
N TRP A 130 3.87 -9.49 -9.13
CA TRP A 130 2.90 -10.06 -10.07
C TRP A 130 1.46 -9.64 -9.74
N PHE A 131 1.09 -9.62 -8.45
CA PHE A 131 -0.24 -9.17 -8.05
C PHE A 131 -0.41 -7.67 -8.34
N ILE A 132 0.56 -6.84 -7.95
CA ILE A 132 0.54 -5.39 -8.17
C ILE A 132 0.46 -5.07 -9.68
N LEU A 133 1.17 -5.82 -10.54
CA LEU A 133 1.09 -5.70 -11.99
C LEU A 133 -0.33 -5.91 -12.51
N ASN A 134 -1.02 -6.93 -11.99
CA ASN A 134 -2.37 -7.25 -12.44
C ASN A 134 -3.43 -6.25 -11.95
N LEU A 135 -3.11 -5.39 -10.98
CA LEU A 135 -4.01 -4.31 -10.54
C LEU A 135 -4.30 -3.29 -11.65
N GLN A 136 -3.55 -3.29 -12.75
CA GLN A 136 -3.93 -2.56 -13.97
C GLN A 136 -5.31 -2.94 -14.51
N ARG A 137 -5.79 -4.16 -14.25
CA ARG A 137 -7.16 -4.55 -14.60
C ARG A 137 -8.22 -3.95 -13.68
N CYS A 138 -7.82 -3.55 -12.48
CA CYS A 138 -8.69 -2.93 -11.49
C CYS A 138 -8.76 -1.41 -11.68
N PHE A 139 -7.58 -0.78 -11.86
CA PHE A 139 -7.39 0.67 -11.81
C PHE A 139 -6.77 1.24 -13.09
N GLY A 140 -6.97 0.56 -14.21
CA GLY A 140 -6.27 0.85 -15.46
C GLY A 140 -6.35 2.33 -15.84
N LEU A 141 -5.19 3.01 -15.77
CA LEU A 141 -5.00 4.34 -16.34
C LEU A 141 -4.60 4.14 -17.79
N GLY A 142 -5.29 4.78 -18.73
CA GLY A 142 -4.93 4.73 -20.14
C GLY A 142 -3.47 5.16 -20.33
N MET A 143 -2.71 4.39 -21.12
CA MET A 143 -1.27 4.58 -21.40
C MET A 143 -0.94 5.86 -22.19
N ARG A 144 -1.81 6.88 -22.20
CA ARG A 144 -1.46 8.14 -22.87
C ARG A 144 -0.37 8.81 -22.04
N ASN A 145 0.68 9.25 -22.72
CA ASN A 145 1.86 9.95 -22.23
C ASN A 145 1.56 11.30 -21.53
N GLU A 146 0.30 11.50 -21.11
CA GLU A 146 -0.27 12.72 -20.52
C GLU A 146 -0.34 12.66 -18.99
N PHE A 147 0.00 11.52 -18.37
CA PHE A 147 0.30 11.51 -16.94
C PHE A 147 1.69 12.10 -16.71
N ASP A 148 1.77 13.42 -16.87
CA ASP A 148 2.96 14.17 -16.52
C ASP A 148 3.24 13.99 -15.02
N ALA A 149 4.52 13.98 -14.65
CA ALA A 149 4.95 14.10 -13.25
C ALA A 149 4.30 15.32 -12.53
N PHE A 150 3.76 16.25 -13.30
CA PHE A 150 2.97 17.40 -12.88
C PHE A 150 1.61 17.03 -12.26
N ALA A 151 0.86 16.08 -12.83
CA ALA A 151 -0.44 15.63 -12.28
C ALA A 151 -0.27 14.88 -10.95
N LEU A 152 0.83 14.14 -10.82
CA LEU A 152 1.28 13.51 -9.57
C LEU A 152 1.54 14.55 -8.48
N LYS A 153 2.26 15.63 -8.81
CA LYS A 153 2.59 16.73 -7.88
C LYS A 153 1.34 17.48 -7.41
N HIS A 154 0.38 17.72 -8.29
CA HIS A 154 -0.89 18.39 -7.96
C HIS A 154 -1.82 17.51 -7.12
N HIS A 155 -1.93 16.21 -7.44
CA HIS A 155 -2.75 15.29 -6.66
C HIS A 155 -2.25 15.18 -5.22
N ILE A 156 -0.93 15.04 -5.03
CA ILE A 156 -0.31 15.01 -3.70
C ILE A 156 -0.60 16.31 -2.92
N ALA A 157 -0.55 17.48 -3.57
CA ALA A 157 -0.87 18.75 -2.92
C ALA A 157 -2.34 18.82 -2.47
N ALA A 158 -3.27 18.32 -3.29
CA ALA A 158 -4.71 18.32 -2.98
C ALA A 158 -5.10 17.32 -1.88
N VAL A 159 -4.43 16.17 -1.79
CA VAL A 159 -4.66 15.17 -0.72
C VAL A 159 -4.17 15.67 0.65
N ILE A 160 -3.15 16.54 0.67
CA ILE A 160 -2.52 17.02 1.90
C ILE A 160 -3.32 18.13 2.59
N ASP A 161 -4.16 18.86 1.86
CA ASP A 161 -5.03 19.89 2.43
C ASP A 161 -6.50 19.43 2.47
N PRO A 162 -6.93 18.74 3.54
CA PRO A 162 -8.32 18.33 3.70
C PRO A 162 -9.28 19.51 3.88
N ASN A 163 -8.79 20.76 4.00
CA ASN A 163 -9.64 21.95 4.10
C ASN A 163 -9.89 22.62 2.74
N THR A 164 -9.33 22.10 1.65
CA THR A 164 -9.68 22.60 0.32
C THR A 164 -11.08 22.13 -0.06
N ASP A 165 -12.08 23.01 0.08
CA ASP A 165 -13.47 22.84 -0.38
C ASP A 165 -13.61 22.77 -1.92
N VAL A 166 -12.52 22.45 -2.62
CA VAL A 166 -12.47 22.39 -4.08
C VAL A 166 -13.03 21.04 -4.51
N ASP A 167 -14.07 21.08 -5.34
CA ASP A 167 -14.57 19.88 -6.02
C ASP A 167 -13.53 19.35 -7.02
N LEU A 168 -12.63 18.51 -6.51
CA LEU A 168 -11.56 17.87 -7.26
C LEU A 168 -12.08 16.97 -8.39
N SER A 169 -13.36 16.60 -8.40
CA SER A 169 -13.93 15.80 -9.49
C SER A 169 -13.97 16.55 -10.82
N THR A 170 -13.95 17.89 -10.77
CA THR A 170 -13.96 18.77 -11.95
C THR A 170 -12.56 19.15 -12.44
N ASP A 171 -11.53 18.93 -11.64
CA ASP A 171 -10.15 19.22 -12.02
C ASP A 171 -9.66 18.17 -13.04
N ILE A 172 -9.40 18.65 -14.26
CA ILE A 172 -8.97 17.82 -15.40
C ILE A 172 -7.69 17.01 -15.11
N THR A 173 -6.85 17.47 -14.16
CA THR A 173 -5.59 16.81 -13.80
C THR A 173 -5.79 15.57 -12.94
N VAL A 174 -6.80 15.56 -12.06
CA VAL A 174 -7.09 14.46 -11.13
C VAL A 174 -8.29 13.63 -11.55
N ALA A 175 -9.18 14.16 -12.40
CA ALA A 175 -10.35 13.44 -12.95
C ALA A 175 -10.03 12.03 -13.50
N PRO A 176 -8.88 11.77 -14.17
CA PRO A 176 -8.51 10.41 -14.57
C PRO A 176 -8.36 9.42 -13.40
N LEU A 177 -7.93 9.88 -12.23
CA LEU A 177 -7.75 9.02 -11.04
C LEU A 177 -9.09 8.63 -10.42
N PHE A 178 -10.04 9.57 -10.34
CA PHE A 178 -11.43 9.27 -9.95
C PHE A 178 -12.06 8.29 -10.95
N ARG A 179 -11.92 8.56 -12.25
CA ARG A 179 -12.43 7.68 -13.33
C ARG A 179 -11.76 6.32 -13.39
N ALA A 180 -10.58 6.13 -12.82
CA ALA A 180 -9.93 4.83 -12.71
C ALA A 180 -10.31 4.09 -11.42
N GLY A 181 -11.12 4.71 -10.55
CA GLY A 181 -11.43 4.17 -9.23
C GLY A 181 -10.21 4.17 -8.30
N ILE A 182 -9.18 4.97 -8.59
CA ILE A 182 -8.00 5.12 -7.72
C ILE A 182 -8.35 6.00 -6.52
N LEU A 183 -9.15 7.05 -6.76
CA LEU A 183 -9.60 7.98 -5.72
C LEU A 183 -11.11 7.90 -5.52
N ASN A 184 -11.55 8.12 -4.28
CA ASN A 184 -12.94 8.37 -3.93
C ASN A 184 -13.30 9.84 -4.16
N SER A 185 -14.58 10.21 -4.01
CA SER A 185 -15.08 11.58 -4.18
C SER A 185 -14.43 12.63 -3.26
N GLN A 186 -13.78 12.21 -2.18
CA GLN A 186 -13.06 13.06 -1.23
C GLN A 186 -11.57 13.24 -1.62
N GLY A 187 -11.16 12.73 -2.79
CA GLY A 187 -9.77 12.78 -3.24
C GLY A 187 -8.84 11.83 -2.51
N GLN A 188 -9.34 10.94 -1.64
CA GLN A 188 -8.54 9.94 -0.95
C GLN A 188 -8.44 8.66 -1.78
N PHE A 189 -7.42 7.83 -1.55
CA PHE A 189 -7.34 6.52 -2.19
C PHE A 189 -8.58 5.68 -1.88
N SER A 190 -9.19 5.11 -2.91
CA SER A 190 -10.42 4.32 -2.79
C SER A 190 -10.23 3.07 -1.95
N CYS A 191 -9.06 2.41 -2.05
CA CYS A 191 -8.63 1.32 -1.19
C CYS A 191 -7.10 1.21 -1.18
N ARG A 192 -6.53 0.36 -0.32
CA ARG A 192 -5.07 0.16 -0.25
C ARG A 192 -4.49 -0.38 -1.55
N GLY A 193 -5.22 -1.26 -2.24
CA GLY A 193 -4.83 -1.73 -3.57
C GLY A 193 -4.65 -0.61 -4.59
N ALA A 194 -5.52 0.42 -4.54
CA ALA A 194 -5.41 1.59 -5.41
C ALA A 194 -4.14 2.40 -5.13
N LEU A 195 -3.83 2.63 -3.84
CA LEU A 195 -2.58 3.27 -3.41
C LEU A 195 -1.35 2.51 -3.91
N TRP A 196 -1.34 1.18 -3.78
CA TRP A 196 -0.23 0.35 -4.24
C TRP A 196 -0.03 0.44 -5.76
N TYR A 197 -1.13 0.37 -6.51
CA TYR A 197 -1.11 0.52 -7.96
C TYR A 197 -0.66 1.93 -8.39
N PHE A 198 -1.15 2.97 -7.71
CA PHE A 198 -0.77 4.37 -7.95
C PHE A 198 0.74 4.56 -7.76
N ASN A 199 1.28 4.13 -6.62
CA ASN A 199 2.72 4.23 -6.34
C ASN A 199 3.57 3.51 -7.39
N ARG A 200 3.10 2.37 -7.93
CA ARG A 200 3.79 1.71 -9.04
C ARG A 200 3.81 2.58 -10.29
N LYS A 201 2.67 3.13 -10.69
CA LYS A 201 2.54 3.85 -11.97
C LYS A 201 3.18 5.22 -11.94
N CYS A 202 3.05 5.93 -10.83
CA CYS A 202 3.52 7.31 -10.68
C CYS A 202 5.04 7.41 -10.48
N PHE A 203 5.66 6.39 -9.89
CA PHE A 203 7.10 6.31 -9.72
C PHE A 203 7.66 5.27 -10.69
N ALA A 204 7.52 5.48 -12.00
CA ALA A 204 8.04 4.56 -13.01
C ALA A 204 9.56 4.72 -13.25
N ASN A 205 10.07 5.94 -13.06
CA ASN A 205 11.50 6.29 -13.21
C ASN A 205 12.28 6.01 -11.92
N ARG A 206 12.18 4.78 -11.40
CA ARG A 206 12.89 4.42 -10.16
C ARG A 206 14.36 4.15 -10.41
N ALA A 207 15.16 4.25 -9.34
CA ALA A 207 16.57 3.91 -9.38
C ALA A 207 16.80 2.47 -9.87
N ALA A 208 17.78 2.28 -10.75
CA ALA A 208 18.15 0.93 -11.22
C ALA A 208 18.84 0.11 -10.11
N ILE A 209 19.61 0.79 -9.26
CA ILE A 209 20.33 0.26 -8.12
C ILE A 209 19.70 0.89 -6.88
N GLY A 210 19.27 0.07 -5.93
CA GLY A 210 18.70 0.57 -4.68
C GLY A 210 19.77 0.90 -3.64
N PRO A 211 19.36 1.43 -2.48
CA PRO A 211 20.26 1.71 -1.38
C PRO A 211 20.85 0.43 -0.78
N ASP A 212 22.08 0.54 -0.25
CA ASP A 212 22.80 -0.59 0.36
C ASP A 212 22.23 -0.99 1.73
N SER A 213 21.58 -0.04 2.44
CA SER A 213 20.99 -0.25 3.75
C SER A 213 19.70 0.54 3.97
N LEU A 214 18.93 0.17 5.01
CA LEU A 214 17.75 0.94 5.42
C LEU A 214 18.13 2.35 5.89
N ASP A 215 19.31 2.51 6.50
CA ASP A 215 19.83 3.79 6.95
C ASP A 215 20.11 4.72 5.75
N ASP A 216 20.73 4.19 4.69
CA ASP A 216 20.98 4.93 3.45
C ASP A 216 19.67 5.32 2.76
N LEU A 217 18.69 4.42 2.72
CA LEU A 217 17.36 4.72 2.19
C LEU A 217 16.76 5.94 2.90
N VAL A 218 16.78 5.97 4.23
CA VAL A 218 16.22 7.09 5.01
C VAL A 218 16.98 8.39 4.75
N VAL A 219 18.32 8.35 4.74
CA VAL A 219 19.15 9.55 4.51
C VAL A 219 18.95 10.11 3.11
N GLU A 220 18.99 9.26 2.08
CA GLU A 220 18.75 9.67 0.69
C GLU A 220 17.30 10.15 0.49
N SER A 221 16.33 9.51 1.13
CA SER A 221 14.94 9.96 1.12
C SER A 221 14.81 11.40 1.63
N VAL A 222 15.43 11.71 2.76
CA VAL A 222 15.37 13.07 3.36
C VAL A 222 16.02 14.11 2.45
N LYS A 223 17.13 13.79 1.77
CA LYS A 223 17.78 14.69 0.79
C LYS A 223 16.86 15.08 -0.37
N LEU A 224 15.92 14.20 -0.73
CA LEU A 224 14.97 14.42 -1.83
C LEU A 224 13.67 15.12 -1.39
N MET A 225 13.44 15.31 -0.08
CA MET A 225 12.23 15.97 0.41
C MET A 225 12.25 17.47 0.11
N SER A 226 11.07 18.04 -0.18
CA SER A 226 10.92 19.48 -0.42
C SER A 226 10.70 20.25 0.89
N ALA A 227 11.59 21.20 1.16
CA ALA A 227 11.50 22.16 2.24
C ALA A 227 10.22 23.00 2.13
N LYS A 228 9.89 23.47 0.91
CA LYS A 228 8.64 24.21 0.66
C LYS A 228 7.41 23.42 1.10
N ARG A 229 7.33 22.14 0.75
CA ARG A 229 6.18 21.29 1.09
C ARG A 229 5.98 21.19 2.61
N PHE A 230 7.05 21.10 3.40
CA PHE A 230 6.92 21.09 4.85
C PHE A 230 6.48 22.44 5.42
N ARG A 231 6.96 23.56 4.86
CA ARG A 231 6.48 24.91 5.21
C ARG A 231 5.01 25.13 4.88
N ASP A 232 4.54 24.61 3.76
CA ASP A 232 3.13 24.73 3.34
C ASP A 232 2.19 23.85 4.19
N ALA A 233 2.69 22.76 4.76
CA ALA A 233 1.91 21.76 5.50
C ALA A 233 1.96 21.92 7.03
N LEU A 234 2.33 23.11 7.53
CA LEU A 234 2.46 23.35 8.96
C LEU A 234 1.11 23.25 9.69
N ASN A 235 1.12 22.57 10.83
CA ASN A 235 -0.01 22.48 11.74
C ASN A 235 0.49 22.67 13.17
N ASP A 236 0.09 23.75 13.83
CA ASP A 236 0.65 24.17 15.13
C ASP A 236 2.18 24.29 15.08
N GLY A 237 2.68 24.96 14.03
CA GLY A 237 4.10 25.23 13.83
C GLY A 237 4.96 24.03 13.44
N PHE A 238 4.39 22.86 13.16
CA PHE A 238 5.16 21.70 12.68
C PHE A 238 4.31 20.78 11.78
N PRO A 239 4.85 20.14 10.73
CA PRO A 239 4.05 19.24 9.88
C PRO A 239 3.42 18.09 10.68
N LYS A 240 2.26 17.61 10.22
CA LYS A 240 1.62 16.40 10.78
C LYS A 240 2.42 15.15 10.40
N GLU A 241 2.21 14.06 11.12
CA GLU A 241 2.87 12.77 10.85
C GLU A 241 2.58 12.26 9.43
N ALA A 242 1.33 12.38 8.99
CA ALA A 242 0.90 12.06 7.62
C ALA A 242 1.73 12.81 6.55
N THR A 243 2.09 14.08 6.79
CA THR A 243 2.94 14.83 5.86
C THR A 243 4.31 14.17 5.68
N PHE A 244 4.92 13.71 6.78
CA PHE A 244 6.19 12.97 6.72
C PHE A 244 6.01 11.61 6.06
N GLN A 245 4.94 10.88 6.40
CA GLN A 245 4.62 9.58 5.78
C GLN A 245 4.52 9.71 4.25
N HIS A 246 3.79 10.71 3.75
CA HIS A 246 3.71 10.94 2.31
C HIS A 246 5.05 11.31 1.67
N ALA A 247 5.84 12.17 2.31
CA ALA A 247 7.16 12.58 1.79
C ALA A 247 8.15 11.40 1.76
N PHE A 248 8.14 10.55 2.79
CA PHE A 248 8.94 9.32 2.82
C PHE A 248 8.47 8.33 1.76
N ASN A 249 7.17 8.07 1.64
CA ASN A 249 6.63 7.15 0.63
C ASN A 249 7.08 7.54 -0.78
N GLU A 250 6.95 8.82 -1.14
CA GLU A 250 7.34 9.35 -2.44
C GLU A 250 8.85 9.18 -2.71
N THR A 251 9.68 9.68 -1.80
CA THR A 251 11.14 9.66 -1.99
C THR A 251 11.71 8.24 -1.96
N MET A 252 11.21 7.37 -1.07
CA MET A 252 11.61 5.95 -1.04
C MET A 252 11.18 5.22 -2.33
N CYS A 253 9.98 5.50 -2.86
CA CYS A 253 9.54 4.91 -4.13
C CYS A 253 10.46 5.28 -5.30
N MET A 254 11.07 6.47 -5.30
CA MET A 254 12.03 6.86 -6.34
C MET A 254 13.39 6.17 -6.19
N LEU A 255 13.81 5.89 -4.95
CA LEU A 255 15.12 5.31 -4.63
C LEU A 255 15.17 3.78 -4.70
N LEU A 256 14.01 3.11 -4.72
CA LEU A 256 13.95 1.65 -4.73
C LEU A 256 13.78 1.08 -6.15
N PRO A 257 14.48 -0.01 -6.51
CA PRO A 257 14.31 -0.67 -7.81
C PRO A 257 12.87 -1.04 -8.12
N LEU A 258 12.55 -1.19 -9.40
CA LEU A 258 11.20 -1.54 -9.86
C LEU A 258 10.63 -2.83 -9.23
N HIS A 259 11.46 -3.76 -8.78
CA HIS A 259 11.02 -5.00 -8.14
C HIS A 259 10.91 -4.91 -6.61
N ASN A 260 11.29 -3.77 -6.02
CA ASN A 260 11.14 -3.47 -4.59
C ASN A 260 10.14 -2.33 -4.42
N TYR A 261 9.05 -2.62 -3.72
CA TYR A 261 7.92 -1.72 -3.54
C TYR A 261 7.84 -1.32 -2.07
N VAL A 262 7.62 -0.02 -1.86
CA VAL A 262 7.10 0.47 -0.59
C VAL A 262 5.64 0.06 -0.50
N ILE A 263 5.32 -0.67 0.55
CA ILE A 263 3.96 -1.04 0.93
C ILE A 263 3.60 -0.16 2.13
N PRO A 264 2.93 0.99 1.89
CA PRO A 264 2.45 1.84 2.98
C PRO A 264 1.30 1.15 3.73
N GLU A 265 1.16 1.48 5.02
CA GLU A 265 0.11 0.98 5.91
C GLU A 265 0.02 -0.56 5.87
N PHE A 266 1.17 -1.20 6.06
CA PHE A 266 1.30 -2.64 6.00
C PHE A 266 0.64 -3.31 7.20
N ASN A 267 -0.44 -4.06 6.93
CA ASN A 267 -1.10 -4.85 7.96
C ASN A 267 -0.25 -6.05 8.37
N THR A 268 -0.04 -6.12 9.68
CA THR A 268 0.58 -7.24 10.38
C THR A 268 -0.46 -7.96 11.21
N PHE A 269 -0.22 -9.24 11.43
CA PHE A 269 -1.09 -10.11 12.19
C PHE A 269 -0.24 -11.10 12.96
N CYS A 270 -0.59 -11.31 14.22
CA CYS A 270 0.08 -12.28 15.07
C CYS A 270 -0.88 -12.78 16.15
N ILE A 271 -0.59 -13.94 16.75
CA ILE A 271 -1.37 -14.53 17.82
C ILE A 271 -0.62 -14.32 19.13
N ASP A 272 -1.24 -13.69 20.12
CA ASP A 272 -0.61 -13.47 21.43
C ASP A 272 -0.55 -14.74 22.28
N SER A 273 -0.05 -14.62 23.52
CA SER A 273 0.08 -15.75 24.44
C SER A 273 -1.25 -16.36 24.88
N ASN A 274 -2.36 -15.62 24.73
CA ASN A 274 -3.70 -16.08 25.08
C ASN A 274 -4.41 -16.74 23.89
N GLY A 275 -3.77 -16.75 22.72
CA GLY A 275 -4.40 -17.23 21.49
C GLY A 275 -5.20 -16.14 20.75
N ASP A 276 -5.17 -14.89 21.23
CA ASP A 276 -5.96 -13.81 20.66
C ASP A 276 -5.24 -13.16 19.47
N PRO A 277 -5.99 -12.77 18.42
CA PRO A 277 -5.45 -12.07 17.27
C PRO A 277 -5.04 -10.64 17.62
N VAL A 278 -3.75 -10.33 17.46
CA VAL A 278 -3.21 -8.98 17.56
C VAL A 278 -2.90 -8.44 16.16
N HIS A 279 -3.55 -7.33 15.85
CA HIS A 279 -3.39 -6.61 14.60
C HIS A 279 -2.46 -5.42 14.79
N GLY A 280 -1.62 -5.15 13.81
CA GLY A 280 -0.78 -3.96 13.77
C GLY A 280 -0.75 -3.39 12.37
N GLU A 281 -0.58 -2.08 12.27
CA GLU A 281 -0.41 -1.37 11.00
C GLU A 281 0.92 -0.66 11.02
N LEU A 282 1.85 -1.15 10.20
CA LEU A 282 3.19 -0.62 10.02
C LEU A 282 3.16 0.48 8.97
N ASP A 283 3.82 1.61 9.22
CA ASP A 283 3.81 2.72 8.26
C ASP A 283 4.37 2.32 6.89
N PHE A 284 5.53 1.64 6.84
CA PHE A 284 6.09 1.12 5.58
C PHE A 284 6.73 -0.24 5.72
N TYR A 285 6.40 -1.14 4.78
CA TYR A 285 7.15 -2.37 4.51
C TYR A 285 7.77 -2.32 3.12
N ILE A 286 9.08 -2.53 3.00
CA ILE A 286 9.78 -2.60 1.72
C ILE A 286 9.92 -4.07 1.34
N ASN A 287 9.24 -4.49 0.26
CA ASN A 287 9.19 -5.90 -0.12
C ASN A 287 10.45 -6.41 -0.86
N GLY A 288 10.37 -7.66 -1.32
CA GLY A 288 11.39 -8.27 -2.18
C GLY A 288 12.64 -8.68 -1.41
N SER A 289 13.81 -8.35 -1.94
CA SER A 289 15.11 -8.66 -1.34
C SER A 289 15.39 -7.92 -0.04
N TYR A 290 14.81 -6.73 0.16
CA TYR A 290 15.06 -5.89 1.34
C TYR A 290 14.32 -6.38 2.58
N GLN A 291 13.00 -6.59 2.49
CA GLN A 291 12.17 -6.96 3.65
C GLN A 291 12.41 -6.05 4.86
N TRP A 292 12.45 -4.74 4.61
CA TRP A 292 12.69 -3.73 5.65
C TRP A 292 11.36 -3.18 6.19
N CYS A 293 11.36 -2.78 7.46
CA CYS A 293 10.23 -2.10 8.08
C CYS A 293 10.62 -0.69 8.55
N LEU A 294 9.76 0.30 8.32
CA LEU A 294 9.94 1.66 8.79
C LEU A 294 8.68 2.12 9.53
N GLU A 295 8.86 2.73 10.70
CA GLU A 295 7.82 3.48 11.42
C GLU A 295 8.23 4.95 11.49
N LEU A 296 7.27 5.86 11.37
CA LEU A 296 7.45 7.28 11.58
C LEU A 296 6.80 7.72 12.88
N LEU A 297 7.37 8.80 13.42
CA LEU A 297 6.93 9.42 14.66
C LEU A 297 7.05 10.92 14.53
N ARG A 298 6.08 11.63 15.09
CA ARG A 298 6.15 13.08 15.28
C ARG A 298 6.55 13.44 16.71
N LYS A 299 7.60 14.27 16.85
CA LYS A 299 8.02 14.91 18.12
C LYS A 299 8.26 13.91 19.27
N GLY A 300 8.71 12.69 18.98
CA GLY A 300 9.00 11.64 19.96
C GLY A 300 7.79 11.10 20.72
N HIS A 301 6.58 11.44 20.31
CA HIS A 301 5.35 10.96 20.96
C HIS A 301 5.31 9.43 20.93
N LYS A 302 5.18 8.79 22.09
CA LYS A 302 5.08 7.32 22.21
C LYS A 302 6.24 6.51 21.58
N ILE A 303 7.45 7.06 21.54
CA ILE A 303 8.64 6.36 21.02
C ILE A 303 8.83 4.94 21.59
N GLY A 304 8.60 4.76 22.89
CA GLY A 304 8.70 3.44 23.54
C GLY A 304 7.67 2.43 23.04
N GLU A 305 6.45 2.90 22.71
CA GLU A 305 5.41 2.06 22.09
C GLU A 305 5.84 1.64 20.68
N HIS A 306 6.38 2.56 19.87
CA HIS A 306 6.78 2.23 18.50
C HIS A 306 7.97 1.26 18.45
N LEU A 307 8.94 1.44 19.34
CA LEU A 307 10.06 0.50 19.46
C LEU A 307 9.57 -0.89 19.93
N SER A 308 8.65 -0.96 20.89
CA SER A 308 8.16 -2.24 21.42
C SER A 308 7.30 -3.02 20.42
N ARG A 309 6.73 -2.37 19.40
CA ARG A 309 6.01 -3.06 18.30
C ARG A 309 6.89 -4.04 17.54
N PHE A 310 8.20 -3.82 17.51
CA PHE A 310 9.19 -4.69 16.85
C PHE A 310 9.82 -5.74 17.78
N ASP A 311 9.40 -5.80 19.05
CA ASP A 311 9.91 -6.84 19.96
C ASP A 311 9.66 -8.24 19.36
N PRO A 312 10.69 -9.10 19.28
CA PRO A 312 10.57 -10.38 18.59
C PRO A 312 9.66 -11.39 19.30
N LYS A 313 9.34 -11.18 20.58
CA LYS A 313 8.52 -12.09 21.38
C LYS A 313 7.10 -11.57 21.55
N ILE A 314 6.94 -10.29 21.87
CA ILE A 314 5.65 -9.70 22.24
C ILE A 314 5.19 -8.59 21.29
N GLY A 315 6.07 -8.13 20.38
CA GLY A 315 5.76 -7.04 19.46
C GLY A 315 4.73 -7.43 18.41
N LYS A 316 3.80 -6.52 18.10
CA LYS A 316 2.73 -6.75 17.12
C LYS A 316 3.27 -6.96 15.69
N TYR A 317 4.51 -6.59 15.40
CA TYR A 317 5.17 -6.76 14.10
C TYR A 317 6.07 -8.00 14.01
N ARG A 318 6.13 -8.86 15.04
CA ARG A 318 7.04 -10.03 15.07
C ARG A 318 6.89 -10.98 13.89
N GLU A 319 5.68 -11.13 13.35
CA GLU A 319 5.43 -11.99 12.18
C GLU A 319 5.77 -11.33 10.84
N ALA A 320 6.05 -10.03 10.79
CA ALA A 320 6.57 -9.38 9.59
C ALA A 320 7.99 -9.86 9.25
N LYS A 321 8.74 -10.36 10.26
CA LYS A 321 10.09 -10.92 10.15
C LYS A 321 11.03 -10.07 9.27
N PRO A 322 11.15 -8.76 9.55
CA PRO A 322 12.00 -7.90 8.75
C PRO A 322 13.47 -8.30 8.86
N LYS A 323 14.23 -8.07 7.80
CA LYS A 323 15.70 -8.15 7.85
C LYS A 323 16.28 -6.99 8.65
N GLU A 324 15.70 -5.82 8.50
CA GLU A 324 16.04 -4.61 9.24
C GLU A 324 14.78 -3.81 9.52
N TYR A 325 14.76 -3.10 10.66
CA TYR A 325 13.74 -2.13 10.95
C TYR A 325 14.34 -0.86 11.54
N LEU A 326 13.61 0.24 11.40
CA LEU A 326 14.01 1.54 11.91
C LEU A 326 12.77 2.38 12.27
N VAL A 327 12.84 3.01 13.43
CA VAL A 327 11.85 3.99 13.89
C VAL A 327 12.42 5.40 13.69
N VAL A 328 11.79 6.18 12.82
CA VAL A 328 12.23 7.53 12.44
C VAL A 328 11.42 8.58 13.19
N ASP A 329 12.08 9.33 14.07
CA ASP A 329 11.48 10.39 14.88
C ASP A 329 11.77 11.77 14.29
N CYS A 330 10.75 12.35 13.65
CA CYS A 330 10.78 13.68 13.04
C CYS A 330 10.49 14.75 14.10
N ARG A 331 11.43 15.67 14.29
CA ARG A 331 11.39 16.74 15.30
C ARG A 331 11.65 18.10 14.67
N GLY A 332 11.23 19.16 15.37
CA GLY A 332 11.65 20.52 15.06
C GLY A 332 13.12 20.76 15.37
N PRO A 333 13.53 22.03 15.53
CA PRO A 333 14.92 22.38 15.80
C PRO A 333 15.49 21.63 17.00
N LYS A 334 16.78 21.31 16.91
CA LYS A 334 17.47 20.55 17.95
C LYS A 334 17.72 21.43 19.18
N GLU A 335 16.83 21.32 20.17
CA GLU A 335 17.06 21.94 21.48
C GLU A 335 17.91 21.03 22.39
N ARG A 336 17.65 19.72 22.35
CA ARG A 336 18.32 18.71 23.19
C ARG A 336 18.49 17.39 22.45
N SER A 337 19.61 16.74 22.70
CA SER A 337 19.86 15.38 22.20
C SER A 337 18.94 14.38 22.89
N VAL A 338 18.47 13.42 22.13
CA VAL A 338 17.66 12.30 22.63
C VAL A 338 18.54 11.14 23.07
N LYS A 339 17.98 10.24 23.88
CA LYS A 339 18.63 8.97 24.21
C LYS A 339 18.90 8.20 22.91
N ILE A 340 20.15 7.76 22.76
CA ILE A 340 20.62 6.94 21.66
C ILE A 340 19.94 5.55 21.74
N ASP A 341 19.51 5.03 20.61
CA ASP A 341 18.89 3.72 20.47
C ASP A 341 19.26 3.13 19.09
N GLU A 342 19.59 1.84 19.05
CA GLU A 342 20.07 1.17 17.83
C GLU A 342 18.98 0.99 16.77
N ALA A 343 17.70 1.02 17.15
CA ALA A 343 16.57 0.89 16.24
C ALA A 343 15.92 2.25 15.92
N ARG A 344 16.62 3.36 16.19
CA ARG A 344 16.06 4.70 16.07
C ARG A 344 16.90 5.62 15.20
N CYS A 345 16.23 6.36 14.34
CA CYS A 345 16.75 7.57 13.69
C CYS A 345 16.00 8.78 14.25
N THR A 346 16.70 9.88 14.55
CA THR A 346 16.06 11.15 14.90
C THR A 346 16.48 12.23 13.92
N ILE A 347 15.49 12.89 13.31
CA ILE A 347 15.70 13.94 12.33
C ILE A 347 15.21 15.25 12.94
N TYR A 348 16.13 16.19 13.14
CA TYR A 348 15.85 17.53 13.68
C TYR A 348 15.82 18.53 12.54
N PHE A 349 14.63 18.94 12.10
CA PHE A 349 14.46 19.93 11.06
C PHE A 349 14.76 21.34 11.57
N ALA A 350 15.45 22.15 10.75
CA ALA A 350 15.56 23.59 11.00
C ALA A 350 14.18 24.27 10.92
N ASP A 351 14.04 25.46 11.51
CA ASP A 351 12.76 26.20 11.54
C ASP A 351 12.19 26.48 10.14
N ASP A 352 13.06 26.68 9.15
CA ASP A 352 12.70 26.95 7.77
C ASP A 352 12.61 25.68 6.89
N PHE A 353 12.86 24.50 7.48
CA PHE A 353 12.93 23.19 6.82
C PHE A 353 13.94 23.10 5.67
N THR A 354 14.87 24.05 5.50
CA THR A 354 15.87 24.00 4.42
C THR A 354 16.95 22.94 4.67
N SER A 355 17.13 22.55 5.93
CA SER A 355 18.06 21.52 6.35
C SER A 355 17.56 20.79 7.59
N CYS A 356 18.20 19.68 7.90
CA CYS A 356 18.01 18.96 9.15
C CYS A 356 19.32 18.34 9.65
N VAL A 357 19.35 18.04 10.93
CA VAL A 357 20.39 17.19 11.55
C VAL A 357 19.83 15.80 11.73
N CYS A 358 20.45 14.81 11.09
CA CYS A 358 20.09 13.41 11.22
C CYS A 358 21.02 12.72 12.23
N LYS A 359 20.44 12.20 13.30
CA LYS A 359 21.08 11.30 14.26
C LYS A 359 20.62 9.86 13.95
N MET A 360 21.40 9.17 13.12
CA MET A 360 21.13 7.78 12.74
C MET A 360 21.72 6.82 13.78
N ARG A 361 20.88 6.07 14.51
CA ARG A 361 21.30 5.06 15.49
C ARG A 361 22.43 5.56 16.42
N ASN A 362 23.52 4.79 16.50
CA ASN A 362 24.74 5.11 17.24
C ASN A 362 25.75 5.95 16.43
N GLN A 363 25.44 6.30 15.18
CA GLN A 363 26.37 6.99 14.28
C GLN A 363 26.52 8.48 14.63
N LYS A 364 27.54 9.14 14.08
CA LYS A 364 27.71 10.59 14.23
C LYS A 364 26.57 11.32 13.52
N GLU A 365 26.23 12.50 14.03
CA GLU A 365 25.23 13.34 13.41
C GLU A 365 25.74 13.86 12.06
N ILE A 366 24.83 13.91 11.09
CA ILE A 366 25.09 14.50 9.77
C ILE A 366 24.07 15.59 9.50
N THR A 367 24.50 16.65 8.81
CA THR A 367 23.61 17.69 8.32
C THR A 367 23.18 17.35 6.91
N ILE A 368 21.88 17.44 6.65
CA ILE A 368 21.27 17.14 5.37
C ILE A 368 20.55 18.39 4.88
N SER A 369 20.81 18.81 3.65
CA SER A 369 20.03 19.84 2.97
C SER A 369 18.84 19.20 2.26
N LEU A 370 17.67 19.81 2.38
CA LEU A 370 16.47 19.41 1.67
C LEU A 370 16.42 20.09 0.29
N GLN A 371 15.59 19.56 -0.61
CA GLN A 371 15.27 20.25 -1.86
C GLN A 371 14.49 21.55 -1.56
N PRO A 372 14.71 22.65 -2.29
CA PRO A 372 14.11 23.96 -1.99
C PRO A 372 12.58 23.99 -1.92
#